data_AF-A0A4Q3RV65-F1
#
_entry.id   AF-A0A4Q3RV65-F1
#
_cell.length_a   1.000
_cell.length_b   1.000
_cell.length_c   1.000
_cell.angle_alpha   90.00
_cell.angle_beta   90.00
_cell.angle_gamma   90.00
#
_symmetry.space_group_name_H-M   'P 1'
#
loop_
_entity.id
_entity.type
_entity.pdbx_description
1 polymer ?
#
loop_
_entity_poly.entity_id
_entity_poly.type
_entity_poly.pdbx_seq_one_letter_code
_entity_poly.pdbx_strand_id
1 'polypeptide(L)'
;MRSTLKNIYTFFPVQLFLLHFRKYQVLLLFWYILGSTLSSQFLKNFGADALFFAPEYLGSVNMLAAFITGVAWGIFIMSWNITTFILHSKRCKFLATTSNPFLKYCINNSLLPLGFLLFYFTRLYRFNDYKELMSGNEIFVLISGIMLGIISLLAVSFAYFFGATKSINRSMSAIIADPAA
;
A
#
# COMPACT_ATOMS: atom_id res chain seq x y z
N MET A 1 32.98 3.58 6.39
CA MET A 1 32.05 2.49 5.98
C MET A 1 31.30 1.80 7.13
N ARG A 2 31.92 1.48 8.28
CA ARG A 2 31.18 0.82 9.40
C ARG A 2 30.06 1.69 10.02
N SER A 3 30.26 3.01 10.10
CA SER A 3 29.25 3.96 10.63
C SER A 3 28.02 4.07 9.73
N THR A 4 28.20 4.19 8.41
CA THR A 4 27.08 4.34 7.46
C THR A 4 26.18 3.10 7.40
N LEU A 5 26.75 1.89 7.40
CA LEU A 5 25.98 0.64 7.44
C LEU A 5 25.20 0.49 8.75
N LYS A 6 25.80 0.90 9.87
CA LYS A 6 25.12 0.90 11.18
C LYS A 6 23.94 1.86 11.17
N ASN A 7 24.09 3.04 10.58
CA ASN A 7 23.01 4.04 10.48
C ASN A 7 21.85 3.55 9.61
N ILE A 8 22.14 2.91 8.46
CA ILE A 8 21.11 2.32 7.59
C ILE A 8 20.34 1.21 8.31
N TYR A 9 21.03 0.32 9.04
CA TYR A 9 20.38 -0.74 9.80
C TYR A 9 19.59 -0.23 11.01
N THR A 10 19.99 0.92 11.58
CA THR A 10 19.28 1.53 12.71
C THR A 10 18.08 2.37 12.24
N PHE A 11 17.94 2.61 10.94
CA PHE A 11 16.82 3.35 10.38
C PHE A 11 15.52 2.58 10.54
N PHE A 12 14.52 3.20 11.19
CA PHE A 12 13.29 2.54 11.60
C PHE A 12 12.51 1.88 10.43
N PRO A 13 12.39 2.49 9.23
CA PRO A 13 11.80 1.82 8.05
C PRO A 13 12.51 0.52 7.64
N VAL A 14 13.84 0.48 7.70
CA VAL A 14 14.63 -0.71 7.35
C VAL A 14 14.43 -1.78 8.42
N GLN A 15 14.42 -1.41 9.70
CA GLN A 15 14.14 -2.34 10.79
C GLN A 15 12.73 -2.93 10.69
N LEU A 16 11.74 -2.09 10.36
CA LEU A 16 10.36 -2.51 10.19
C LEU A 16 10.23 -3.44 8.99
N PHE A 17 10.88 -3.13 7.86
CA PHE A 17 10.92 -4.01 6.70
C PHE A 17 11.49 -5.40 7.06
N LEU A 18 12.66 -5.44 7.70
CA LEU A 18 13.27 -6.70 8.16
C LEU A 18 12.41 -7.45 9.18
N LEU A 19 11.60 -6.74 9.97
CA LEU A 19 10.69 -7.34 10.95
C LEU A 19 9.65 -8.23 10.29
N HIS A 20 9.14 -7.87 9.10
CA HIS A 20 8.16 -8.68 8.36
C HIS A 20 8.73 -10.03 7.91
N PHE A 21 10.02 -10.09 7.60
CA PHE A 21 10.69 -11.35 7.25
C PHE A 21 10.99 -12.21 8.48
N ARG A 22 11.12 -11.58 9.65
CA ARG A 22 11.37 -12.29 10.92
C ARG A 22 10.08 -12.75 11.61
N LYS A 23 8.96 -12.04 11.42
CA LYS A 23 7.70 -12.26 12.11
C LYS A 23 6.51 -12.02 11.17
N TYR A 24 5.50 -12.88 11.26
CA TYR A 24 4.28 -12.84 10.43
C TYR A 24 4.57 -13.00 8.92
N GLN A 25 5.49 -13.93 8.58
CA GLN A 25 5.90 -14.24 7.21
C GLN A 25 4.72 -14.62 6.29
N VAL A 26 3.64 -15.17 6.86
CA VAL A 26 2.41 -15.49 6.11
C VAL A 26 1.85 -14.26 5.38
N LEU A 27 2.00 -13.05 5.93
CA LEU A 27 1.52 -11.84 5.26
C LEU A 27 2.33 -11.51 3.99
N LEU A 28 3.60 -11.95 3.90
CA LEU A 28 4.43 -11.79 2.70
C LEU A 28 3.97 -12.70 1.55
N LEU A 29 3.22 -13.77 1.84
CA LEU A 29 2.69 -14.67 0.82
C LEU A 29 1.75 -13.93 -0.15
N PHE A 30 0.94 -12.98 0.33
CA PHE A 30 0.08 -12.16 -0.52
C PHE A 30 0.88 -11.29 -1.50
N TRP A 31 1.97 -10.69 -1.02
CA TRP A 31 2.89 -9.93 -1.87
C TRP A 31 3.64 -10.82 -2.86
N TYR A 32 4.03 -12.02 -2.44
CA TYR A 32 4.67 -13.00 -3.30
C TYR A 32 3.73 -13.45 -4.43
N ILE A 33 2.48 -13.79 -4.12
CA ILE A 33 1.48 -14.18 -5.15
C ILE A 33 1.31 -13.05 -6.16
N LEU A 34 1.01 -11.83 -5.68
CA LEU A 34 0.83 -10.68 -6.57
C LEU A 34 2.09 -10.40 -7.40
N GLY A 35 3.27 -10.44 -6.78
CA GLY A 35 4.54 -10.25 -7.47
C GLY A 35 4.81 -11.32 -8.53
N SER A 36 4.48 -12.57 -8.24
CA SER A 36 4.63 -13.69 -9.17
C SER A 36 3.70 -13.55 -10.38
N THR A 37 2.47 -13.08 -10.18
CA THR A 37 1.52 -12.78 -11.25
C THR A 37 2.03 -11.65 -12.15
N LEU A 38 2.47 -10.53 -11.55
CA LEU A 38 3.03 -9.39 -12.31
C LEU A 38 4.36 -9.72 -13.00
N SER A 39 5.08 -10.74 -12.54
CA SER A 39 6.29 -11.22 -13.22
C SER A 39 6.00 -12.14 -14.41
N SER A 40 4.73 -12.41 -14.71
CA SER A 40 4.25 -13.38 -15.71
C SER A 40 4.72 -14.82 -15.44
N GLN A 41 5.05 -15.16 -14.18
CA GLN A 41 5.45 -16.51 -13.77
C GLN A 41 4.24 -17.32 -13.28
N PHE A 42 3.22 -16.65 -12.75
CA PHE A 42 2.02 -17.27 -12.21
C PHE A 42 0.80 -16.92 -13.06
N LEU A 43 -0.04 -17.93 -13.37
CA LEU A 43 -1.29 -17.80 -14.13
C LEU A 43 -1.17 -17.09 -15.51
N LYS A 44 0.03 -17.09 -16.12
CA LYS A 44 0.25 -16.47 -17.43
C LYS A 44 -0.67 -17.03 -18.52
N ASN A 45 -0.93 -18.34 -18.52
CA ASN A 45 -1.82 -18.98 -19.50
C ASN A 45 -3.28 -18.51 -19.38
N PHE A 46 -3.65 -17.95 -18.23
CA PHE A 46 -4.97 -17.35 -17.99
C PHE A 46 -4.99 -15.83 -18.21
N GLY A 47 -3.88 -15.23 -18.68
CA GLY A 47 -3.79 -13.79 -18.92
C GLY A 47 -3.83 -12.95 -17.64
N ALA A 48 -3.49 -13.54 -16.48
CA ALA A 48 -3.57 -12.85 -15.20
C ALA A 48 -2.69 -11.59 -15.16
N ASP A 49 -1.51 -11.62 -15.80
CA ASP A 49 -0.64 -10.46 -15.93
C ASP A 49 -1.25 -9.35 -16.80
N ALA A 50 -1.88 -9.71 -17.92
CA ALA A 50 -2.57 -8.78 -18.81
C ALA A 50 -3.70 -8.01 -18.08
N LEU A 51 -4.50 -8.70 -17.26
CA LEU A 51 -5.58 -8.10 -16.47
C LEU A 51 -5.10 -6.99 -15.52
N PHE A 52 -3.87 -7.11 -15.00
CA PHE A 52 -3.28 -6.08 -14.16
C PHE A 52 -2.70 -4.92 -14.98
N PHE A 53 -2.14 -5.18 -16.16
CA PHE A 53 -1.43 -4.16 -16.95
C PHE A 53 -2.32 -3.36 -17.90
N ALA A 54 -3.36 -4.01 -18.44
CA ALA A 54 -4.35 -3.42 -19.32
C ALA A 54 -5.74 -3.58 -18.67
N PRO A 55 -6.04 -2.79 -17.61
CA PRO A 55 -7.30 -2.90 -16.92
C PRO A 55 -8.45 -2.53 -17.87
N GLU A 56 -9.36 -3.48 -18.06
CA GLU A 56 -10.49 -3.34 -18.97
C GLU A 56 -11.80 -3.16 -18.18
N TYR A 57 -12.59 -2.17 -18.57
CA TYR A 57 -13.93 -1.95 -18.04
C TYR A 57 -14.90 -1.73 -19.19
N LEU A 58 -15.99 -2.52 -19.20
CA LEU A 58 -17.01 -2.50 -20.25
C LEU A 58 -16.44 -2.62 -21.68
N GLY A 59 -15.45 -3.50 -21.88
CA GLY A 59 -14.86 -3.71 -23.21
C GLY A 59 -13.79 -2.69 -23.61
N SER A 60 -13.38 -1.80 -22.69
CA SER A 60 -12.46 -0.71 -23.00
C SER A 60 -11.39 -0.51 -21.94
N VAL A 61 -10.15 -0.30 -22.39
CA VAL A 61 -9.01 0.07 -21.54
C VAL A 61 -9.00 1.59 -21.41
N ASN A 62 -9.62 2.10 -20.35
CA ASN A 62 -9.82 3.53 -20.15
C ASN A 62 -9.35 3.98 -18.76
N MET A 63 -9.35 5.31 -18.55
CA MET A 63 -8.93 5.90 -17.28
C MET A 63 -9.78 5.43 -16.09
N LEU A 64 -11.06 5.12 -16.29
CA LEU A 64 -11.97 4.63 -15.25
C LEU A 64 -11.61 3.20 -14.82
N ALA A 65 -11.32 2.31 -15.77
CA ALA A 65 -10.81 0.97 -15.50
C ALA A 65 -9.52 1.04 -14.69
N ALA A 66 -8.58 1.88 -15.13
CA ALA A 66 -7.35 2.19 -14.42
C ALA A 66 -7.61 2.73 -12.99
N PHE A 67 -8.59 3.62 -12.82
CA PHE A 67 -8.98 4.16 -11.52
C PHE A 67 -9.50 3.07 -10.57
N ILE A 68 -10.38 2.18 -11.03
CA ILE A 68 -10.90 1.06 -10.23
C ILE A 68 -9.75 0.14 -9.79
N THR A 69 -8.83 -0.18 -10.70
CA THR A 69 -7.63 -0.96 -10.38
C THR A 69 -6.74 -0.24 -9.37
N GLY A 70 -6.59 1.08 -9.50
CA GLY A 70 -5.91 1.93 -8.51
C GLY A 70 -6.57 1.89 -7.14
N VAL A 71 -7.90 1.93 -7.08
CA VAL A 71 -8.66 1.77 -5.83
C VAL A 71 -8.39 0.39 -5.22
N ALA A 72 -8.41 -0.69 -5.99
CA ALA A 72 -8.10 -2.03 -5.49
C ALA A 72 -6.67 -2.12 -4.92
N TRP A 73 -5.68 -1.53 -5.60
CA TRP A 73 -4.32 -1.37 -5.08
C TRP A 73 -4.27 -0.58 -3.78
N GLY A 74 -5.00 0.53 -3.72
CA GLY A 74 -5.15 1.33 -2.51
C GLY A 74 -5.69 0.49 -1.34
N ILE A 75 -6.73 -0.33 -1.58
CA ILE A 75 -7.37 -1.16 -0.54
C ILE A 75 -6.32 -2.12 -0.01
N PHE A 76 -5.63 -2.82 -0.90
CA PHE A 76 -4.59 -3.77 -0.52
C PHE A 76 -3.46 -3.11 0.30
N ILE A 77 -2.94 -1.96 -0.14
CA ILE A 77 -1.89 -1.22 0.58
C ILE A 77 -2.38 -0.74 1.94
N MET A 78 -3.62 -0.27 2.04
CA MET A 78 -4.19 0.21 3.29
C MET A 78 -4.45 -0.95 4.25
N SER A 79 -5.01 -2.07 3.78
CA SER A 79 -5.18 -3.30 4.55
C SER A 79 -3.85 -3.82 5.08
N TRP A 80 -2.79 -3.84 4.26
CA TRP A 80 -1.43 -4.18 4.71
C TRP A 80 -0.96 -3.27 5.85
N ASN A 81 -1.12 -1.95 5.71
CA ASN A 81 -0.71 -1.00 6.74
C ASN A 81 -1.51 -1.16 8.03
N ILE A 82 -2.83 -1.35 7.96
CA ILE A 82 -3.68 -1.56 9.13
C ILE A 82 -3.31 -2.86 9.85
N THR A 83 -3.24 -3.98 9.13
CA THR A 83 -2.94 -5.29 9.72
C THR A 83 -1.56 -5.29 10.39
N THR A 84 -0.54 -4.78 9.71
CA THR A 84 0.81 -4.74 10.27
C THR A 84 0.92 -3.74 11.42
N PHE A 85 0.20 -2.61 11.36
CA PHE A 85 0.09 -1.68 12.49
C PHE A 85 -0.51 -2.36 13.73
N ILE A 86 -1.62 -3.09 13.59
CA ILE A 86 -2.24 -3.81 14.71
C ILE A 86 -1.26 -4.82 15.32
N LEU A 87 -0.54 -5.58 14.50
CA LEU A 87 0.41 -6.61 14.96
C LEU A 87 1.69 -6.03 15.59
N HIS A 88 2.17 -4.88 15.13
CA HIS A 88 3.46 -4.31 15.55
C HIS A 88 3.34 -3.11 16.50
N SER A 89 2.15 -2.53 16.65
CA SER A 89 1.87 -1.40 17.57
C SER A 89 2.38 -1.64 18.99
N LYS A 90 2.18 -2.85 19.53
CA LYS A 90 2.64 -3.23 20.89
C LYS A 90 4.16 -3.19 21.07
N ARG A 91 4.92 -3.40 19.99
CA ARG A 91 6.39 -3.43 20.01
C ARG A 91 6.99 -2.05 19.78
N CYS A 92 6.32 -1.22 18.98
CA CYS A 92 6.76 0.12 18.63
C CYS A 92 6.18 1.16 19.61
N LYS A 93 6.57 1.07 20.90
CA LYS A 93 6.04 1.91 21.98
C LYS A 93 6.19 3.42 21.73
N PHE A 94 7.21 3.86 20.98
CA PHE A 94 7.41 5.27 20.62
C PHE A 94 6.27 5.84 19.75
N LEU A 95 5.53 5.00 19.03
CA LEU A 95 4.39 5.46 18.24
C LEU A 95 3.26 5.94 19.17
N ALA A 96 3.10 5.33 20.35
CA ALA A 96 2.03 5.67 21.28
C ALA A 96 2.15 7.07 21.89
N THR A 97 3.36 7.64 21.96
CA THR A 97 3.59 9.00 22.48
C THR A 97 3.52 10.07 21.41
N THR A 98 3.21 9.68 20.16
CA THR A 98 3.33 10.56 19.00
C THR A 98 1.96 10.95 18.46
N SER A 99 1.80 12.21 18.02
CA SER A 99 0.61 12.65 17.30
C SER A 99 0.43 11.86 15.99
N ASN A 100 -0.79 11.35 15.77
CA ASN A 100 -1.17 10.54 14.59
C ASN A 100 -0.29 9.28 14.40
N PRO A 101 -0.32 8.31 15.33
CA PRO A 101 0.57 7.13 15.31
C PRO A 101 0.44 6.31 14.03
N PHE A 102 -0.78 6.16 13.52
CA PHE A 102 -1.07 5.37 12.33
C PHE A 102 -0.43 5.96 11.07
N LEU A 103 -0.56 7.27 10.84
CA LEU A 103 0.04 7.94 9.68
C LEU A 103 1.57 7.78 9.69
N LYS A 104 2.20 8.00 10.85
CA LYS A 104 3.66 7.84 10.96
C LYS A 104 4.08 6.39 10.74
N TYR A 105 3.28 5.44 11.18
CA TYR A 105 3.52 4.03 10.88
C TYR A 105 3.45 3.76 9.37
N CYS A 106 2.41 4.22 8.66
CA CYS A 106 2.28 4.03 7.21
C CYS A 106 3.47 4.60 6.44
N ILE A 107 3.96 5.79 6.81
CA ILE A 107 5.14 6.40 6.17
C ILE A 107 6.38 5.51 6.39
N ASN A 108 6.58 5.00 7.61
CA ASN A 108 7.72 4.14 7.90
C ASN A 108 7.59 2.74 7.30
N ASN A 109 6.37 2.26 7.08
CA ASN A 109 6.06 0.97 6.46
C ASN A 109 5.86 1.06 4.93
N SER A 110 6.21 2.19 4.32
CA SER A 110 5.99 2.44 2.90
C SER A 110 6.99 1.72 1.99
N LEU A 111 8.12 1.24 2.53
CA LEU A 111 9.22 0.68 1.72
C LEU A 111 8.77 -0.49 0.83
N LEU A 112 7.99 -1.43 1.40
CA LEU A 112 7.51 -2.60 0.67
C LEU A 112 6.39 -2.23 -0.33
N PRO A 113 5.30 -1.51 0.07
CA PRO A 113 4.29 -1.04 -0.87
C PRO A 113 4.83 -0.18 -2.01
N LEU A 114 5.74 0.77 -1.73
CA LEU A 114 6.32 1.63 -2.76
C LEU A 114 7.23 0.86 -3.70
N GLY A 115 8.07 -0.03 -3.17
CA GLY A 115 8.90 -0.91 -4.00
C GLY A 115 8.05 -1.77 -4.95
N PHE A 116 6.93 -2.29 -4.44
CA PHE A 116 6.00 -3.08 -5.24
C PHE A 116 5.27 -2.23 -6.30
N LEU A 117 4.82 -1.02 -5.96
CA LEU A 117 4.21 -0.09 -6.91
C LEU A 117 5.18 0.29 -8.03
N LEU A 118 6.44 0.59 -7.72
CA LEU A 118 7.47 0.87 -8.73
C LEU A 118 7.69 -0.33 -9.66
N PHE A 119 7.76 -1.54 -9.09
CA PHE A 119 7.83 -2.76 -9.89
C PHE A 119 6.60 -2.94 -10.80
N TYR A 120 5.41 -2.66 -10.28
CA TYR A 120 4.17 -2.71 -11.05
C TYR A 120 4.17 -1.71 -12.21
N PHE A 121 4.47 -0.43 -11.97
CA PHE A 121 4.46 0.60 -13.03
C PHE A 121 5.52 0.36 -14.11
N THR A 122 6.72 -0.11 -13.73
CA THR A 122 7.76 -0.44 -14.72
C THR A 122 7.33 -1.60 -15.62
N ARG A 123 6.64 -2.61 -15.07
CA ARG A 123 6.07 -3.71 -15.85
C ARG A 123 4.87 -3.28 -16.70
N LEU A 124 4.00 -2.45 -16.16
CA LEU A 124 2.84 -1.90 -16.85
C LEU A 124 3.26 -1.08 -18.08
N TYR A 125 4.25 -0.19 -17.91
CA TYR A 125 4.76 0.60 -19.03
C TYR A 125 5.30 -0.30 -20.14
N ARG A 126 6.13 -1.29 -19.80
CA ARG A 126 6.66 -2.25 -20.77
C ARG A 126 5.56 -3.09 -21.43
N PHE A 127 4.54 -3.50 -20.69
CA PHE A 127 3.46 -4.29 -21.27
C PHE A 127 2.67 -3.48 -22.30
N ASN A 128 2.29 -2.24 -21.96
CA ASN A 128 1.46 -1.42 -22.83
C ASN A 128 2.22 -0.87 -24.06
N ASP A 129 3.52 -0.63 -23.93
CA ASP A 129 4.37 -0.22 -25.05
C ASP A 129 4.62 -1.38 -26.04
N TYR A 130 5.00 -2.57 -25.54
CA TYR A 130 5.42 -3.67 -26.41
C TYR A 130 4.30 -4.61 -26.86
N LYS A 131 3.20 -4.74 -26.11
CA LYS A 131 2.12 -5.71 -26.44
C LYS A 131 0.84 -5.05 -26.94
N GLU A 132 0.38 -4.00 -26.25
CA GLU A 132 -0.82 -3.27 -26.65
C GLU A 132 -0.52 -2.18 -27.71
N LEU A 133 0.77 -1.89 -27.95
CA LEU A 133 1.23 -0.87 -28.91
C LEU A 133 0.55 0.49 -28.70
N MET A 134 0.25 0.81 -27.43
CA MET A 134 -0.41 2.05 -27.05
C MET A 134 0.54 3.23 -27.24
N SER A 135 -0.01 4.38 -27.57
CA SER A 135 0.77 5.63 -27.58
C SER A 135 1.23 5.98 -26.16
N GLY A 136 2.39 6.64 -26.03
CA GLY A 136 2.92 7.05 -24.73
C GLY A 136 1.94 7.92 -23.91
N ASN A 137 1.09 8.69 -24.59
CA ASN A 137 0.04 9.50 -23.96
C ASN A 137 -1.04 8.64 -23.31
N GLU A 138 -1.51 7.58 -23.99
CA GLU A 138 -2.51 6.66 -23.44
C GLU A 138 -1.98 5.92 -22.22
N ILE A 139 -0.70 5.49 -22.26
CA ILE A 139 -0.03 4.87 -21.12
C ILE A 139 0.03 5.83 -19.93
N PHE A 140 0.34 7.11 -20.18
CA PHE A 140 0.37 8.12 -19.12
C PHE A 140 -1.03 8.36 -18.51
N VAL A 141 -2.08 8.38 -19.33
CA VAL A 141 -3.47 8.49 -18.86
C VAL A 141 -3.82 7.30 -17.95
N LEU A 142 -3.46 6.07 -18.35
CA LEU A 142 -3.69 4.88 -17.51
C LEU A 142 -2.93 4.93 -16.19
N ILE A 143 -1.63 5.29 -16.21
CA ILE A 143 -0.82 5.43 -15.00
C ILE A 143 -1.41 6.48 -14.07
N SER A 144 -1.85 7.62 -14.62
CA SER A 144 -2.47 8.69 -13.84
C SER A 144 -3.82 8.26 -13.24
N GLY A 145 -4.62 7.48 -13.97
CA GLY A 145 -5.87 6.88 -13.47
C GLY A 145 -5.62 5.96 -12.27
N ILE A 146 -4.64 5.05 -12.38
CA ILE A 146 -4.25 4.15 -11.28
C ILE A 146 -3.75 4.95 -10.07
N MET A 147 -2.86 5.93 -10.29
CA MET A 147 -2.36 6.82 -9.24
C MET A 147 -3.49 7.56 -8.53
N LEU A 148 -4.45 8.10 -9.28
CA LEU A 148 -5.60 8.79 -8.75
C LEU A 148 -6.49 7.86 -7.90
N GLY A 149 -6.70 6.62 -8.34
CA GLY A 149 -7.42 5.60 -7.57
C GLY A 149 -6.74 5.29 -6.23
N ILE A 150 -5.42 5.11 -6.24
CA ILE A 150 -4.65 4.86 -5.01
C ILE A 150 -4.74 6.06 -4.06
N ILE A 151 -4.47 7.28 -4.55
CA ILE A 151 -4.45 8.50 -3.74
C ILE A 151 -5.84 8.79 -3.16
N SER A 152 -6.89 8.68 -3.97
CA SER A 152 -8.26 8.94 -3.53
C SER A 152 -8.66 8.00 -2.39
N LEU A 153 -8.36 6.70 -2.51
CA LEU A 153 -8.67 5.75 -1.45
C LEU A 153 -7.83 6.00 -0.19
N LEU A 154 -6.54 6.28 -0.32
CA LEU A 154 -5.71 6.61 0.84
C LEU A 154 -6.24 7.87 1.55
N ALA A 155 -6.63 8.89 0.79
CA ALA A 155 -7.21 10.12 1.34
C ALA A 155 -8.52 9.84 2.10
N VAL A 156 -9.45 9.09 1.51
CA VAL A 156 -10.71 8.68 2.15
C VAL A 156 -10.43 7.88 3.42
N SER A 157 -9.49 6.94 3.36
CA SER A 157 -9.11 6.10 4.50
C SER A 157 -8.55 6.94 5.65
N PHE A 158 -7.61 7.86 5.38
CA PHE A 158 -7.07 8.74 6.41
C PHE A 158 -8.11 9.70 6.97
N ALA A 159 -8.99 10.26 6.13
CA ALA A 159 -10.08 11.11 6.58
C ALA A 159 -11.00 10.36 7.57
N TYR A 160 -11.36 9.12 7.26
CA TYR A 160 -12.10 8.25 8.15
C TYR A 160 -11.35 7.98 9.47
N PHE A 161 -10.07 7.60 9.41
CA PHE A 161 -9.28 7.29 10.60
C PHE A 161 -9.08 8.49 11.53
N PHE A 162 -8.85 9.69 10.99
CA PHE A 162 -8.76 10.90 11.82
C PHE A 162 -10.08 11.27 12.47
N GLY A 163 -11.20 11.11 11.74
CA GLY A 163 -12.54 11.26 12.31
C GLY A 163 -12.80 10.28 13.45
N ALA A 164 -12.51 8.99 13.23
CA ALA A 164 -12.67 7.94 14.22
C ALA A 164 -11.80 8.19 15.47
N THR A 165 -10.53 8.58 15.29
CA THR A 165 -9.62 8.89 16.41
C THR A 165 -10.14 10.04 17.27
N LYS A 166 -10.69 11.09 16.64
CA LYS A 166 -11.29 12.22 17.36
C LYS A 166 -12.53 11.79 18.17
N SER A 167 -13.34 10.88 17.62
CA SER A 167 -14.49 10.31 18.31
C SER A 167 -14.06 9.49 19.53
N ILE A 168 -13.10 8.58 19.36
CA ILE A 168 -12.58 7.72 20.44
C ILE A 168 -12.00 8.55 21.58
N ASN A 169 -11.18 9.57 21.27
CA ASN A 169 -10.62 10.44 22.30
C ASN A 169 -11.71 11.17 23.10
N ARG A 170 -12.79 11.61 22.45
CA ARG A 170 -13.92 12.26 23.15
C ARG A 170 -14.63 11.28 24.09
N SER A 171 -14.89 10.06 23.64
CA SER A 171 -15.51 9.02 24.48
C SER A 171 -14.63 8.64 25.66
N MET A 172 -13.31 8.46 25.45
CA MET A 172 -12.38 8.13 26.53
C MET A 172 -12.24 9.27 27.55
N SER A 173 -12.14 10.52 27.09
CA SER A 173 -12.10 11.67 28.00
C SER A 173 -13.39 11.82 28.80
N ALA A 174 -14.55 11.45 28.24
CA ALA A 174 -15.82 11.45 28.97
C ALA A 174 -15.83 10.39 30.09
N ILE A 175 -15.35 9.17 29.82
CA ILE A 175 -15.23 8.10 30.84
C ILE A 175 -14.24 8.48 31.95
N ILE A 176 -13.12 9.14 31.61
CA ILE A 176 -12.15 9.59 32.61
C ILE A 176 -12.71 10.76 33.44
N ALA A 177 -13.53 11.61 32.84
CA ALA A 177 -14.18 12.72 33.53
C ALA A 177 -15.31 12.27 34.48
N ASP A 178 -15.96 11.14 34.20
CA ASP A 178 -16.98 10.54 35.06
C ASP A 178 -16.72 9.03 35.27
N PRO A 179 -15.87 8.65 36.25
CA PRO A 179 -15.48 7.26 36.49
C PRO A 179 -16.60 6.36 37.04
N ALA A 180 -17.79 6.91 37.32
CA ALA A 180 -18.86 6.25 38.07
C ALA A 180 -20.15 6.00 37.26
N ALA A 181 -20.16 6.32 35.96
CA ALA A 181 -21.28 6.08 35.04
C ALA A 181 -21.11 4.80 34.20
#